data_AF-A0A8S3TV20-F1
#
_entry.id   AF-A0A8S3TV20-F1
#
_cell.length_a   1.000
_cell.length_b   1.000
_cell.length_c   1.000
_cell.angle_alpha   90.00
_cell.angle_beta   90.00
_cell.angle_gamma   90.00
#
_symmetry.space_group_name_H-M   'P 1'
#
loop_
_entity.id
_entity.type
_entity.pdbx_description
1 polymer ?
#
loop_
_entity_poly.entity_id
_entity_poly.type
_entity_poly.pdbx_seq_one_letter_code
_entity_poly.pdbx_strand_id
1 'polypeptide(L)'
;MNGTSNQSTSNEADAGKKSKRVTPRDYKEWDTFDIDKELDDVDKKDKKEEKKPTKSSTVVPQIDTNINTAGMTDEEKIMRAGKEKDKGNEAFRAGDYEESIAYYTCSIKLHSTAASYNNRAITNLKISGWTNATEDCNRVLDLEPDNIKVALLRRETAYKGIKEFSKSLQDYKQVLQLEPENKRAQKETHSILQLIWEDNMSFA
;
A
#
# COMPACT_ATOMS: atom_id res chain seq x y z
N MET A 1 15.05 -49.17 63.16
CA MET A 1 15.13 -50.25 62.16
C MET A 1 15.00 -49.60 60.79
N ASN A 2 16.05 -49.80 59.97
CA ASN A 2 16.19 -49.57 58.53
C ASN A 2 15.91 -48.14 58.03
N GLY A 3 16.85 -47.37 57.47
CA GLY A 3 18.14 -47.70 56.90
C GLY A 3 18.22 -47.17 55.47
N THR A 4 19.21 -46.32 55.19
CA THR A 4 19.86 -46.04 53.88
C THR A 4 18.97 -45.42 52.76
N SER A 5 19.40 -44.49 51.91
CA SER A 5 20.75 -44.04 51.57
C SER A 5 20.70 -42.66 50.90
N ASN A 6 21.80 -41.93 51.05
CA ASN A 6 22.18 -40.69 50.37
C ASN A 6 22.13 -40.79 48.83
N GLN A 7 21.94 -39.67 48.13
CA GLN A 7 23.06 -38.95 47.50
C GLN A 7 22.60 -37.66 46.79
N SER A 8 23.34 -36.59 47.07
CA SER A 8 23.40 -35.34 46.34
C SER A 8 24.15 -35.55 45.01
N THR A 9 23.67 -34.96 43.91
CA THR A 9 24.52 -34.42 42.84
C THR A 9 23.76 -33.33 42.08
N SER A 10 24.39 -32.15 42.00
CA SER A 10 24.17 -31.09 41.04
C SER A 10 24.56 -31.52 39.62
N ASN A 11 23.82 -31.11 38.59
CA ASN A 11 24.30 -30.35 37.42
C ASN A 11 23.31 -30.37 36.24
N GLU A 12 23.04 -29.15 35.77
CA GLU A 12 22.96 -28.68 34.38
C GLU A 12 22.09 -29.36 33.29
N ALA A 13 21.35 -28.45 32.64
CA ALA A 13 20.97 -28.40 31.22
C ALA A 13 20.03 -29.48 30.65
N ASP A 14 18.77 -29.10 30.44
CA ASP A 14 18.12 -29.39 29.14
C ASP A 14 17.12 -28.30 28.74
N ALA A 15 17.29 -27.83 27.52
CA ALA A 15 16.59 -26.72 26.90
C ALA A 15 15.27 -27.20 26.27
N GLY A 16 14.19 -27.19 27.07
CA GLY A 16 12.84 -27.38 26.56
C GLY A 16 12.34 -26.18 25.75
N LYS A 17 12.50 -26.24 24.41
CA LYS A 17 11.97 -25.28 23.42
C LYS A 17 10.49 -24.97 23.66
N LYS A 18 10.19 -23.82 24.26
CA LYS A 18 8.85 -23.22 24.24
C LYS A 18 8.55 -22.76 22.82
N SER A 19 7.65 -23.48 22.15
CA SER A 19 7.03 -23.07 20.89
C SER A 19 6.54 -21.63 21.02
N LYS A 20 7.23 -20.70 20.35
CA LYS A 20 6.79 -19.31 20.25
C LYS A 20 5.51 -19.31 19.44
N ARG A 21 4.37 -19.18 20.13
CA ARG A 21 3.11 -18.75 19.51
C ARG A 21 3.44 -17.49 18.72
N VAL A 22 3.40 -17.58 17.40
CA VAL A 22 3.58 -16.43 16.51
C VAL A 22 2.35 -15.54 16.76
N THR A 23 2.52 -14.56 17.64
CA THR A 23 1.60 -13.43 17.77
C THR A 23 1.48 -12.79 16.39
N PRO A 24 0.28 -12.69 15.80
CA PRO A 24 0.09 -11.97 14.55
C PRO A 24 0.69 -10.58 14.72
N ARG A 25 1.68 -10.28 13.88
CA ARG A 25 2.40 -9.00 13.91
C ARG A 25 1.38 -7.88 13.79
N ASP A 26 1.47 -6.93 14.71
CA ASP A 26 0.71 -5.69 14.67
C ASP A 26 0.82 -5.05 13.29
N TYR A 27 -0.33 -4.95 12.62
CA TYR A 27 -0.50 -4.41 11.27
C TYR A 27 -0.07 -2.94 11.14
N LYS A 28 0.11 -2.25 12.28
CA LYS A 28 0.46 -0.85 12.36
C LYS A 28 1.80 -0.51 11.73
N GLU A 29 2.76 -1.44 11.67
CA GLU A 29 4.09 -1.19 11.08
C GLU A 29 4.12 -1.23 9.55
N TRP A 30 3.16 -1.91 8.92
CA TRP A 30 3.09 -2.02 7.45
C TRP A 30 2.25 -0.91 6.82
N ASP A 31 1.36 -0.32 7.62
CA ASP A 31 0.54 0.85 7.28
C ASP A 31 1.20 2.19 7.69
N THR A 32 2.33 2.13 8.39
CA THR A 32 3.16 3.29 8.77
C THR A 32 4.37 3.47 7.85
N PHE A 33 4.39 2.81 6.68
CA PHE A 33 5.32 3.25 5.65
C PHE A 33 5.01 4.72 5.39
N ASP A 34 5.97 5.58 5.69
CA ASP A 34 5.83 7.03 5.75
C ASP A 34 5.73 7.56 4.31
N ILE A 35 4.58 7.32 3.69
CA ILE A 35 4.27 7.53 2.27
C ILE A 35 4.31 9.03 1.91
N ASP A 36 4.24 9.90 2.91
CA ASP A 36 4.54 11.32 2.76
C ASP A 36 5.99 11.57 2.32
N LYS A 37 6.95 10.74 2.76
CA LYS A 37 8.37 10.82 2.32
C LYS A 37 8.57 10.31 0.89
N GLU A 38 7.71 9.41 0.43
CA GLU A 38 7.82 8.76 -0.88
C GLU A 38 7.16 9.59 -2.00
N LEU A 39 6.13 10.40 -1.66
CA LEU A 39 5.49 11.33 -2.59
C LEU A 39 6.38 12.55 -2.91
N ASP A 40 7.33 12.91 -2.04
CA ASP A 40 8.35 13.95 -2.31
C ASP A 40 9.29 13.59 -3.48
N ASP A 41 9.40 12.30 -3.82
CA ASP A 41 10.23 11.82 -4.94
C ASP A 41 9.47 11.74 -6.27
N VAL A 42 8.14 11.94 -6.26
CA VAL A 42 7.34 12.02 -7.50
C VAL A 42 7.51 13.39 -8.17
N ASP A 43 7.69 14.46 -7.39
CA ASP A 43 7.85 15.84 -7.88
C ASP A 43 9.31 16.21 -8.24
N LYS A 44 10.30 15.37 -7.90
CA LYS A 44 11.73 15.62 -8.21
C LYS A 44 12.23 14.98 -9.51
N LYS A 45 11.37 14.24 -10.23
CA LYS A 45 11.79 13.46 -11.41
C LYS A 45 11.97 14.27 -12.70
N ASP A 46 11.85 15.60 -12.67
CA ASP A 46 12.16 16.41 -13.86
C ASP A 46 13.65 16.74 -14.02
N LYS A 47 14.51 16.55 -13.01
CA LYS A 47 15.96 16.75 -13.15
C LYS A 47 16.79 15.88 -12.20
N LYS A 48 17.02 14.61 -12.53
CA LYS A 48 18.30 13.90 -12.32
C LYS A 48 18.27 12.48 -12.88
N GLU A 49 19.07 12.33 -13.95
CA GLU A 49 19.74 11.12 -14.43
C GLU A 49 18.94 9.81 -14.46
N GLU A 50 18.53 9.47 -15.68
CA GLU A 50 18.28 8.10 -16.13
C GLU A 50 19.44 7.17 -15.71
N LYS A 51 19.28 6.48 -14.58
CA LYS A 51 19.87 5.15 -14.47
C LYS A 51 19.07 4.24 -15.38
N LYS A 52 19.66 3.96 -16.55
CA LYS A 52 19.17 3.01 -17.56
C LYS A 52 18.51 1.82 -16.87
N PRO A 53 17.33 1.39 -17.35
CA PRO A 53 16.71 0.18 -16.84
C PRO A 53 17.69 -0.96 -17.13
N THR A 54 18.27 -1.54 -16.07
CA THR A 54 18.82 -2.88 -16.18
C THR A 54 17.65 -3.78 -16.51
N LYS A 55 17.51 -4.07 -17.81
CA LYS A 55 16.62 -5.09 -18.35
C LYS A 55 16.93 -6.41 -17.64
N SER A 56 16.26 -6.67 -16.53
CA SER A 56 16.07 -8.02 -16.04
C SER A 56 15.07 -8.67 -16.98
N SER A 57 15.62 -9.47 -17.90
CA SER A 57 14.96 -10.50 -18.72
C SER A 57 13.42 -10.54 -18.70
N THR A 58 12.85 -10.03 -19.79
CA THR A 58 11.65 -10.42 -20.55
C THR A 58 10.97 -11.77 -20.23
N VAL A 59 10.46 -11.98 -19.01
CA VAL A 59 9.29 -12.84 -18.74
C VAL A 59 8.58 -12.25 -17.52
N VAL A 60 7.55 -11.42 -17.73
CA VAL A 60 6.57 -11.19 -16.65
C VAL A 60 5.97 -12.56 -16.37
N PRO A 61 6.11 -13.15 -15.17
CA PRO A 61 5.38 -14.36 -14.84
C PRO A 61 3.91 -14.03 -15.09
N GLN A 62 3.27 -14.76 -16.00
CA GLN A 62 1.83 -14.62 -16.23
C GLN A 62 1.14 -15.13 -14.96
N ILE A 63 1.07 -14.28 -13.94
CA ILE A 63 0.34 -14.58 -12.71
C ILE A 63 -1.10 -14.74 -13.14
N ASP A 64 -1.59 -15.97 -13.05
CA ASP A 64 -2.97 -16.27 -13.38
C ASP A 64 -3.87 -15.55 -12.36
N THR A 65 -4.42 -14.42 -12.80
CA THR A 65 -5.36 -13.66 -11.99
C THR A 65 -6.76 -14.30 -11.98
N ASN A 66 -6.98 -15.40 -12.73
CA ASN A 66 -8.25 -16.09 -12.82
C ASN A 66 -8.35 -17.15 -11.72
N ILE A 67 -8.64 -16.68 -10.51
CA ILE A 67 -8.71 -17.55 -9.34
C ILE A 67 -10.11 -18.16 -9.24
N ASN A 68 -10.20 -19.48 -9.35
CA ASN A 68 -11.44 -20.20 -9.05
C ASN A 68 -11.71 -20.15 -7.55
N THR A 69 -12.75 -19.41 -7.16
CA THR A 69 -13.21 -19.27 -5.79
C THR A 69 -14.32 -20.25 -5.42
N ALA A 70 -14.83 -21.02 -6.39
CA ALA A 70 -15.90 -21.98 -6.18
C ALA A 70 -15.42 -23.14 -5.30
N GLY A 71 -16.10 -23.34 -4.17
CA GLY A 71 -15.79 -24.40 -3.20
C GLY A 71 -14.81 -24.01 -2.09
N MET A 72 -14.23 -22.80 -2.13
CA MET A 72 -13.40 -22.30 -1.03
C MET A 72 -14.28 -21.74 0.10
N THR A 73 -13.93 -22.08 1.34
CA THR A 73 -14.49 -21.43 2.53
C THR A 73 -14.02 -19.98 2.63
N ASP A 74 -14.75 -19.16 3.38
CA ASP A 74 -14.37 -17.75 3.53
C ASP A 74 -13.05 -17.59 4.29
N GLU A 75 -12.77 -18.47 5.26
CA GLU A 75 -11.48 -18.52 5.96
C GLU A 75 -10.32 -18.82 5.00
N GLU A 76 -10.48 -19.77 4.08
CA GLU A 76 -9.46 -20.06 3.07
C GLU A 76 -9.27 -18.90 2.09
N LYS A 77 -10.35 -18.21 1.71
CA LYS A 77 -10.26 -17.01 0.86
C LYS A 77 -9.50 -15.89 1.57
N ILE A 78 -9.80 -15.62 2.84
CA ILE A 78 -9.10 -14.60 3.65
C ILE A 78 -7.62 -14.96 3.78
N MET A 79 -7.30 -16.20 4.12
CA MET A 79 -5.92 -16.67 4.26
C MET A 79 -5.14 -16.57 2.95
N ARG A 80 -5.76 -16.95 1.82
CA ARG A 80 -5.13 -16.85 0.50
C ARG A 80 -4.99 -15.39 0.06
N ALA A 81 -6.00 -14.55 0.29
CA ALA A 81 -5.96 -13.12 0.00
C ALA A 81 -4.83 -12.43 0.77
N GLY A 82 -4.62 -12.80 2.04
CA GLY A 82 -3.50 -12.31 2.85
C GLY A 82 -2.15 -12.69 2.25
N LYS A 83 -1.98 -13.96 1.84
CA LYS A 83 -0.76 -14.42 1.17
C LYS A 83 -0.49 -13.69 -0.15
N GLU A 84 -1.50 -13.50 -0.99
CA GLU A 84 -1.34 -12.77 -2.25
C GLU A 84 -1.02 -11.29 -1.99
N LYS A 85 -1.63 -10.66 -0.98
CA LYS A 85 -1.26 -9.30 -0.56
C LYS A 85 0.21 -9.23 -0.14
N ASP A 86 0.68 -10.19 0.65
CA ASP A 86 2.05 -10.18 1.16
C ASP A 86 3.08 -10.36 0.04
N LYS A 87 2.80 -11.21 -0.97
CA LYS A 87 3.61 -11.28 -2.20
C LYS A 87 3.60 -9.97 -2.97
N GLY A 88 2.44 -9.31 -3.06
CA GLY A 88 2.32 -7.98 -3.66
C GLY A 88 3.22 -6.94 -2.97
N ASN A 89 3.31 -7.00 -1.64
CA ASN A 89 4.19 -6.13 -0.84
C ASN A 89 5.68 -6.44 -1.10
N GLU A 90 6.03 -7.72 -1.25
CA GLU A 90 7.40 -8.13 -1.60
C GLU A 90 7.81 -7.63 -2.99
N ALA A 91 6.95 -7.83 -3.99
CA ALA A 91 7.16 -7.33 -5.35
C ALA A 91 7.25 -5.79 -5.40
N PHE A 92 6.41 -5.09 -4.63
CA PHE A 92 6.47 -3.62 -4.52
C PHE A 92 7.84 -3.16 -4.00
N ARG A 93 8.39 -3.83 -2.99
CA ARG A 93 9.71 -3.51 -2.44
C ARG A 93 10.86 -3.87 -3.39
N ALA A 94 10.67 -4.88 -4.23
CA ALA A 94 11.61 -5.23 -5.29
C ALA A 94 11.58 -4.21 -6.45
N GLY A 95 10.55 -3.36 -6.54
CA GLY A 95 10.33 -2.43 -7.65
C GLY A 95 9.58 -3.05 -8.83
N ASP A 96 9.13 -4.30 -8.69
CA ASP A 96 8.37 -5.05 -9.70
C ASP A 96 6.88 -4.68 -9.62
N TYR A 97 6.58 -3.44 -10.00
CA TYR A 97 5.26 -2.85 -9.81
C TYR A 97 4.14 -3.55 -10.59
N GLU A 98 4.42 -4.06 -11.80
CA GLU A 98 3.44 -4.81 -12.59
C GLU A 98 3.07 -6.15 -11.92
N GLU A 99 4.08 -6.85 -11.39
CA GLU A 99 3.87 -8.10 -10.64
C GLU A 99 3.11 -7.83 -9.33
N SER A 100 3.47 -6.75 -8.65
CA SER A 100 2.79 -6.29 -7.44
C SER A 100 1.30 -6.01 -7.68
N ILE A 101 0.95 -5.34 -8.79
CA ILE A 101 -0.46 -5.09 -9.18
C ILE A 101 -1.20 -6.41 -9.42
N ALA A 102 -0.58 -7.39 -10.06
CA ALA A 102 -1.20 -8.69 -10.30
C ALA A 102 -1.52 -9.42 -8.98
N TYR A 103 -0.57 -9.45 -8.04
CA TYR A 103 -0.78 -10.05 -6.72
C TYR A 103 -1.86 -9.33 -5.90
N TYR A 104 -1.88 -7.99 -5.87
CA TYR A 104 -2.95 -7.27 -5.20
C TYR A 104 -4.31 -7.50 -5.87
N THR A 105 -4.34 -7.61 -7.19
CA THR A 105 -5.56 -7.94 -7.94
C THR A 105 -6.07 -9.34 -7.57
N CYS A 106 -5.18 -10.32 -7.42
CA CYS A 106 -5.52 -11.65 -6.90
C CYS A 106 -6.06 -11.58 -5.47
N SER A 107 -5.42 -10.80 -4.60
CA SER A 107 -5.88 -10.58 -3.22
C SER A 107 -7.30 -10.02 -3.19
N ILE A 108 -7.57 -8.97 -3.97
CA ILE A 108 -8.87 -8.30 -4.05
C ILE A 108 -9.97 -9.25 -4.56
N LYS A 109 -9.66 -10.10 -5.56
CA LYS A 109 -10.60 -11.10 -6.09
C LYS A 109 -10.98 -12.16 -5.06
N LEU A 110 -10.05 -12.53 -4.17
CA LEU A 110 -10.28 -13.49 -3.10
C LEU A 110 -11.03 -12.87 -1.93
N HIS A 111 -10.55 -11.72 -1.46
CA HIS A 111 -11.17 -10.93 -0.41
C HIS A 111 -10.77 -9.46 -0.57
N SER A 112 -11.75 -8.64 -0.92
CA SER A 112 -11.60 -7.19 -1.02
C SER A 112 -11.42 -6.56 0.36
N THR A 113 -10.26 -5.94 0.59
CA THR A 113 -9.97 -5.16 1.80
C THR A 113 -9.45 -3.78 1.41
N ALA A 114 -9.69 -2.77 2.25
CA ALA A 114 -9.19 -1.43 2.01
C ALA A 114 -7.66 -1.42 1.88
N ALA A 115 -6.95 -2.18 2.71
CA ALA A 115 -5.49 -2.34 2.63
C ALA A 115 -5.02 -2.84 1.24
N SER A 116 -5.67 -3.86 0.66
CA SER A 116 -5.30 -4.36 -0.67
C SER A 116 -5.55 -3.33 -1.77
N TYR A 117 -6.65 -2.57 -1.71
CA TYR A 117 -6.89 -1.45 -2.64
C TYR A 117 -5.88 -0.33 -2.45
N ASN A 118 -5.57 0.04 -1.21
CA ASN A 118 -4.62 1.08 -0.87
C ASN A 118 -3.23 0.75 -1.43
N ASN A 119 -2.77 -0.47 -1.24
CA ASN A 119 -1.46 -0.93 -1.74
C ASN A 119 -1.42 -1.02 -3.27
N ARG A 120 -2.53 -1.40 -3.91
CA ARG A 120 -2.63 -1.35 -5.38
C ARG A 120 -2.65 0.09 -5.91
N ALA A 121 -3.32 1.01 -5.22
CA ALA A 121 -3.37 2.43 -5.59
C ALA A 121 -1.97 3.06 -5.63
N ILE A 122 -1.17 2.87 -4.58
CA ILE A 122 0.20 3.42 -4.55
C ILE A 122 1.10 2.78 -5.62
N THR A 123 0.92 1.49 -5.88
CA THR A 123 1.65 0.80 -6.95
C THR A 123 1.28 1.38 -8.32
N ASN A 124 0.00 1.64 -8.56
CA ASN A 124 -0.48 2.33 -9.76
C ASN A 124 0.09 3.76 -9.86
N LEU A 125 0.17 4.51 -8.77
CA LEU A 125 0.81 5.84 -8.76
C LEU A 125 2.29 5.77 -9.20
N LYS A 126 3.04 4.74 -8.77
CA LYS A 126 4.46 4.56 -9.13
C LYS A 126 4.68 4.31 -10.63
N ILE A 127 3.71 3.71 -11.32
CA ILE A 127 3.75 3.46 -12.77
C ILE A 127 2.92 4.46 -13.59
N SER A 128 2.47 5.56 -12.96
CA SER A 128 1.60 6.55 -13.60
C SER A 128 0.26 5.99 -14.11
N GLY A 129 -0.22 4.91 -13.50
CA GLY A 129 -1.54 4.30 -13.72
C GLY A 129 -2.64 5.10 -13.02
N TRP A 130 -2.75 6.40 -13.32
CA TRP A 130 -3.54 7.36 -12.57
C TRP A 130 -5.04 6.98 -12.46
N THR A 131 -5.65 6.52 -13.55
CA THR A 131 -7.06 6.12 -13.55
C THR A 131 -7.32 4.96 -12.59
N ASN A 132 -6.49 3.93 -12.64
CA ASN A 132 -6.60 2.77 -11.75
C ASN A 132 -6.36 3.19 -10.29
N ALA A 133 -5.42 4.10 -10.05
CA ALA A 133 -5.17 4.65 -8.71
C ALA A 133 -6.41 5.41 -8.18
N THR A 134 -7.09 6.21 -9.00
CA THR A 134 -8.32 6.90 -8.59
C THR A 134 -9.44 5.93 -8.22
N GLU A 135 -9.62 4.86 -8.99
CA GLU A 135 -10.63 3.84 -8.73
C GLU A 135 -10.35 3.09 -7.43
N ASP A 136 -9.09 2.70 -7.22
CA ASP A 136 -8.67 2.04 -5.99
C ASP A 136 -8.86 2.95 -4.77
N CYS A 137 -8.51 4.23 -4.86
CA CYS A 137 -8.72 5.18 -3.75
C CYS A 137 -10.21 5.38 -3.44
N ASN A 138 -11.08 5.40 -4.45
CA ASN A 138 -12.53 5.46 -4.22
C ASN A 138 -13.01 4.24 -3.41
N ARG A 139 -12.51 3.04 -3.73
CA ARG A 139 -12.83 1.83 -2.96
C ARG A 139 -12.34 1.88 -1.53
N VAL A 140 -11.16 2.47 -1.27
CA VAL A 140 -10.67 2.66 0.10
C VAL A 140 -11.59 3.57 0.89
N LEU A 141 -12.02 4.70 0.29
CA LEU A 141 -12.93 5.66 0.91
C LEU A 141 -14.31 5.06 1.22
N ASP A 142 -14.79 4.14 0.38
CA ASP A 142 -16.04 3.41 0.60
C ASP A 142 -15.93 2.38 1.74
N LEU A 143 -14.76 1.76 1.92
CA LEU A 143 -14.55 0.63 2.85
C LEU A 143 -14.11 1.08 4.25
N GLU A 144 -13.20 2.05 4.34
CA GLU A 144 -12.61 2.50 5.59
C GLU A 144 -12.66 4.03 5.69
N PRO A 145 -13.73 4.58 6.29
CA PRO A 145 -13.84 6.02 6.50
C PRO A 145 -12.77 6.57 7.46
N ASP A 146 -12.17 5.71 8.29
CA ASP A 146 -11.10 6.09 9.22
C ASP A 146 -9.78 6.42 8.51
N ASN A 147 -9.55 5.84 7.32
CA ASN A 147 -8.34 6.05 6.51
C ASN A 147 -8.52 7.10 5.41
N ILE A 148 -9.52 7.97 5.57
CA ILE A 148 -9.93 8.98 4.59
C ILE A 148 -8.78 9.89 4.14
N LYS A 149 -7.92 10.35 5.06
CA LYS A 149 -6.82 11.26 4.72
C LYS A 149 -5.85 10.66 3.70
N VAL A 150 -5.41 9.43 3.94
CA VAL A 150 -4.40 8.77 3.10
C VAL A 150 -4.99 8.48 1.71
N ALA A 151 -6.23 8.03 1.65
CA ALA A 151 -6.92 7.78 0.39
C ALA A 151 -7.15 9.08 -0.41
N LEU A 152 -7.51 10.18 0.25
CA LEU A 152 -7.68 11.49 -0.39
C LEU A 152 -6.36 12.02 -0.98
N LEU A 153 -5.26 11.95 -0.23
CA LEU A 153 -3.95 12.41 -0.72
C LEU A 153 -3.47 11.62 -1.94
N ARG A 154 -3.69 10.29 -1.95
CA ARG A 154 -3.34 9.43 -3.10
C ARG A 154 -4.24 9.69 -4.30
N ARG A 155 -5.55 9.85 -4.08
CA ARG A 155 -6.52 10.14 -5.14
C ARG A 155 -6.26 11.49 -5.77
N GLU A 156 -5.92 12.49 -4.96
CA GLU A 156 -5.51 13.81 -5.42
C GLU A 156 -4.29 13.73 -6.33
N THR A 157 -3.24 13.01 -5.92
CA THR A 157 -2.03 12.83 -6.75
C THR A 157 -2.38 12.21 -8.10
N ALA A 158 -3.30 11.23 -8.11
CA ALA A 158 -3.79 10.64 -9.34
C ALA A 158 -4.61 11.65 -10.19
N TYR A 159 -5.47 12.47 -9.57
CA TYR A 159 -6.21 13.52 -10.26
C TYR A 159 -5.29 14.58 -10.88
N LYS A 160 -4.24 15.00 -10.18
CA LYS A 160 -3.20 15.89 -10.70
C LYS A 160 -2.52 15.26 -11.93
N GLY A 161 -2.22 13.95 -11.87
CA GLY A 161 -1.64 13.18 -12.98
C GLY A 161 -2.52 13.13 -14.24
N ILE A 162 -3.85 13.06 -14.10
CA ILE A 162 -4.80 13.15 -15.22
C ILE A 162 -5.28 14.58 -15.53
N LYS A 163 -4.69 15.60 -14.88
CA LYS A 163 -5.04 17.03 -15.03
C LYS A 163 -6.48 17.37 -14.64
N GLU A 164 -7.11 16.56 -13.80
CA GLU A 164 -8.43 16.83 -13.21
C GLU A 164 -8.28 17.74 -11.98
N PHE A 165 -7.74 18.94 -12.19
CA PHE A 165 -7.37 19.88 -11.13
C PHE A 165 -8.55 20.28 -10.24
N SER A 166 -9.74 20.39 -10.81
CA SER A 166 -10.97 20.68 -10.06
C SER A 166 -11.30 19.59 -9.03
N LYS A 167 -11.07 18.31 -9.35
CA LYS A 167 -11.31 17.18 -8.44
C LYS A 167 -10.20 17.08 -7.39
N SER A 168 -8.95 17.26 -7.81
CA SER A 168 -7.79 17.35 -6.91
C SER A 168 -7.98 18.46 -5.85
N LEU A 169 -8.50 19.63 -6.23
CA LEU A 169 -8.83 20.72 -5.30
C LEU A 169 -9.92 20.32 -4.29
N GLN A 170 -10.92 19.53 -4.70
CA GLN A 170 -11.97 19.05 -3.78
C GLN A 170 -11.39 18.11 -2.73
N ASP A 171 -10.49 17.20 -3.14
CA ASP A 171 -9.82 16.28 -2.22
C ASP A 171 -8.96 17.03 -1.20
N TYR A 172 -8.18 18.04 -1.64
CA TYR A 172 -7.41 18.85 -0.69
C TYR A 172 -8.28 19.66 0.25
N LYS A 173 -9.44 20.17 -0.19
CA LYS A 173 -10.38 20.84 0.71
C LYS A 173 -10.88 19.89 1.79
N GLN A 174 -11.16 18.63 1.45
CA GLN A 174 -11.55 17.62 2.44
C GLN A 174 -10.39 17.31 3.40
N VAL A 175 -9.16 17.19 2.90
CA VAL A 175 -7.96 17.02 3.77
C VAL A 175 -7.81 18.21 4.73
N LEU A 176 -7.99 19.44 4.25
CA LEU A 176 -7.90 20.65 5.09
C LEU A 176 -9.07 20.80 6.08
N GLN A 177 -10.22 20.22 5.79
CA GLN A 177 -11.33 20.14 6.76
C GLN A 177 -10.98 19.18 7.91
N LEU A 178 -10.28 18.09 7.63
CA LEU A 178 -9.84 17.12 8.63
C LEU A 178 -8.60 17.60 9.40
N GLU A 179 -7.64 18.20 8.69
CA GLU A 179 -6.39 18.73 9.24
C GLU A 179 -6.13 20.15 8.71
N PRO A 180 -6.69 21.18 9.36
CA PRO A 180 -6.52 22.56 8.93
C PRO A 180 -5.07 23.03 8.89
N GLU A 181 -4.21 22.47 9.74
CA GLU A 181 -2.79 22.81 9.87
C GLU A 181 -1.87 22.02 8.92
N ASN A 182 -2.43 21.21 8.01
CA ASN A 182 -1.65 20.45 7.06
C ASN A 182 -0.98 21.37 6.02
N LYS A 183 0.26 21.77 6.29
CA LYS A 183 1.06 22.69 5.46
C LYS A 183 1.20 22.22 4.02
N ARG A 184 1.27 20.90 3.81
CA ARG A 184 1.36 20.30 2.47
C ARG A 184 0.08 20.56 1.69
N ALA A 185 -1.07 20.22 2.27
CA ALA A 185 -2.37 20.47 1.65
C ALA A 185 -2.62 21.96 1.36
N GLN A 186 -2.18 22.86 2.25
CA GLN A 186 -2.27 24.31 2.02
C GLN A 186 -1.42 24.77 0.82
N LYS A 187 -0.17 24.32 0.75
CA LYS A 187 0.75 24.66 -0.35
C LYS A 187 0.23 24.12 -1.69
N GLU A 188 -0.18 22.86 -1.73
CA GLU A 188 -0.67 22.22 -2.95
C GLU A 188 -1.99 22.83 -3.42
N THR A 189 -2.90 23.20 -2.51
CA THR A 189 -4.14 23.94 -2.85
C THR A 189 -3.81 25.23 -3.61
N HIS A 190 -2.81 25.99 -3.17
CA HIS A 190 -2.39 27.20 -3.88
C HIS A 190 -1.80 26.88 -5.26
N SER A 191 -0.97 25.83 -5.36
CA SER A 191 -0.40 25.38 -6.64
C SER A 191 -1.49 24.95 -7.63
N ILE A 192 -2.50 24.21 -7.19
CA ILE A 192 -3.61 23.76 -8.04
C ILE A 192 -4.47 24.93 -8.51
N LEU A 193 -4.72 25.91 -7.65
CA LEU A 193 -5.44 27.13 -8.05
C LEU A 193 -4.70 27.90 -9.16
N GLN A 194 -3.37 27.95 -9.09
CA GLN A 194 -2.56 28.52 -10.16
C GLN A 194 -2.69 27.71 -11.46
N LEU A 195 -2.60 26.37 -11.39
CA LEU A 195 -2.76 25.50 -12.56
C LEU A 195 -4.16 25.64 -13.21
N ILE A 196 -5.22 25.76 -12.39
CA ILE A 196 -6.58 26.00 -12.89
C ILE A 196 -6.66 27.36 -13.60
N TRP A 197 -6.00 28.40 -13.06
CA TRP A 197 -5.98 29.71 -13.69
C TRP A 197 -5.23 29.68 -15.03
N GLU A 198 -4.08 29.02 -15.08
CA GLU A 198 -3.28 28.85 -16.31
C GLU A 198 -4.03 28.04 -17.37
N ASP A 199 -4.69 26.95 -16.98
CA ASP A 199 -5.50 26.12 -17.88
C ASP A 199 -6.63 26.95 -18.50
N ASN A 200 -7.39 27.69 -17.68
CA ASN A 200 -8.47 28.56 -18.16
C ASN A 200 -7.99 29.71 -19.06
N MET A 201 -6.80 30.26 -18.82
CA MET A 201 -6.21 31.30 -19.67
C MET A 201 -5.69 30.76 -21.01
N SER A 202 -5.32 29.48 -21.08
CA SER A 202 -4.85 28.86 -22.32
C SER A 202 -5.96 28.64 -23.36
N PHE A 203 -7.22 28.66 -22.92
CA PHE A 203 -8.41 28.52 -23.77
C PHE A 203 -9.11 29.86 -24.07
N ALA A 204 -8.60 30.99 -23.55
CA ALA A 204 -9.12 32.34 -23.77
C ALA A 204 -8.35 33.08 -24.87
#